data_AF-A0A3S4TEY4-F1
#
_entry.id   AF-A0A3S4TEY4-F1
#
_cell.length_a   1.000
_cell.length_b   1.000
_cell.length_c   1.000
_cell.angle_alpha   90.00
_cell.angle_beta   90.00
_cell.angle_gamma   90.00
#
_symmetry.space_group_name_H-M   'P 1'
#
loop_
_entity.id
_entity.type
_entity.pdbx_description
1 polymer ?
#
loop_
_entity_poly.entity_id
_entity_poly.type
_entity_poly.pdbx_seq_one_letter_code
_entity_poly.pdbx_strand_id
1 'polypeptide(L)' 'VVGAIQEEEDVDDPNHRIFTVYSKEDRELCWFDFNEVVQDVKPTKDDKGREQVTNYILHRIPEWVLDL' A
#
# COMPACT_ATOMS: atom_id res chain seq x y z
N VAL A 1 11.71 -5.00 6.74
CA VAL A 1 10.51 -5.85 6.77
C VAL A 1 9.77 -5.72 5.45
N VAL A 2 9.27 -4.53 5.11
CA VAL A 2 8.67 -4.25 3.79
C VAL A 2 9.68 -4.45 2.65
N GLY A 3 9.23 -5.15 1.61
CA GLY A 3 9.95 -5.41 0.35
C GLY A 3 9.29 -4.73 -0.84
N ALA A 4 7.96 -4.72 -0.92
CA ALA A 4 7.22 -4.09 -2.00
C ALA A 4 5.85 -3.55 -1.55
N ILE A 5 5.34 -2.56 -2.28
CA ILE A 5 3.94 -2.13 -2.23
C ILE A 5 3.42 -2.25 -3.66
N GLN A 6 2.37 -3.05 -3.84
CA GLN A 6 1.77 -3.33 -5.14
C GLN A 6 0.33 -2.86 -5.15
N GLU A 7 -0.12 -2.42 -6.31
CA GLU A 7 -1.52 -2.10 -6.52
C GLU A 7 -2.19 -3.32 -7.16
N GLU A 8 -3.24 -3.82 -6.52
CA GLU A 8 -3.90 -5.07 -6.87
C GLU A 8 -5.43 -4.89 -6.85
N GLU A 9 -6.14 -5.79 -7.51
CA GLU A 9 -7.59 -5.93 -7.33
C GLU A 9 -7.85 -6.73 -6.05
N ASP A 10 -8.82 -6.29 -5.26
CA ASP A 10 -9.28 -7.03 -4.08
C ASP A 10 -9.83 -8.39 -4.50
N VAL A 11 -9.35 -9.44 -3.84
CA VAL A 11 -9.76 -10.83 -4.12
C VAL A 11 -11.22 -11.09 -3.79
N ASP A 12 -11.80 -10.34 -2.85
CA ASP A 12 -13.17 -10.52 -2.36
C ASP A 12 -14.17 -9.56 -3.03
N ASP A 13 -13.72 -8.42 -3.57
CA ASP A 13 -14.55 -7.43 -4.26
C ASP A 13 -13.98 -7.04 -5.64
N PRO A 14 -14.45 -7.69 -6.72
CA PRO A 14 -14.01 -7.37 -8.07
C PRO A 14 -14.31 -5.90 -8.42
N ASN A 15 -13.37 -5.22 -9.07
CA ASN A 15 -13.35 -3.76 -9.31
C ASN A 15 -12.99 -2.87 -8.11
N HIS A 16 -12.71 -3.44 -6.93
CA HIS A 16 -12.10 -2.71 -5.82
C HIS A 16 -10.57 -2.81 -5.90
N ARG A 17 -9.86 -1.69 -5.76
CA ARG A 17 -8.38 -1.67 -5.81
C ARG A 17 -7.83 -1.47 -4.41
N ILE A 18 -6.73 -2.15 -4.12
CA ILE A 18 -6.00 -2.06 -2.86
C ILE A 18 -4.51 -1.88 -3.13
N PHE A 19 -3.81 -1.32 -2.13
CA PHE A 19 -2.36 -1.37 -2.06
C PHE A 19 -1.93 -2.48 -1.10
N THR A 20 -1.41 -3.56 -1.65
CA THR A 20 -0.90 -4.71 -0.89
C THR A 20 0.56 -4.50 -0.53
N VAL A 21 0.88 -4.61 0.76
CA VAL A 21 2.24 -4.49 1.29
C VAL A 21 2.82 -5.89 1.45
N TYR A 22 3.97 -6.12 0.83
CA TYR A 22 4.72 -7.37 0.92
C TYR A 22 6.00 -7.19 1.71
N SER A 23 6.40 -8.25 2.41
CA SER A 23 7.71 -8.35 3.05
C SER A 23 8.82 -8.61 2.02
N LYS A 24 10.08 -8.54 2.47
CA LYS A 24 11.24 -8.94 1.64
C LYS A 24 11.26 -10.44 1.28
N GLU A 25 10.48 -11.25 1.98
CA GLU A 25 10.31 -12.68 1.72
C GLU A 25 9.06 -12.98 0.89
N ASP A 26 8.50 -11.95 0.24
CA ASP A 26 7.33 -12.05 -0.65
C ASP A 26 6.05 -12.54 0.06
N ARG A 27 5.98 -12.34 1.38
CA ARG A 27 4.76 -12.57 2.17
C ARG A 27 3.94 -11.31 2.27
N GLU A 28 2.63 -11.41 2.03
CA GLU A 28 1.68 -10.34 2.32
C GLU A 28 1.72 -10.00 3.82
N LEU A 29 1.75 -8.70 4.09
CA LEU A 29 1.84 -8.14 5.43
C LEU A 29 0.53 -7.46 5.84
N CYS A 30 0.00 -6.60 4.97
CA CYS A 30 -1.25 -5.87 5.14
C CYS A 30 -1.67 -5.21 3.82
N TRP A 31 -2.87 -4.65 3.78
CA TRP A 31 -3.39 -3.91 2.64
C TRP A 31 -4.01 -2.58 3.07
N PHE A 32 -4.12 -1.66 2.11
CA PHE A 32 -4.77 -0.36 2.27
C PHE A 32 -5.74 -0.13 1.11
N ASP A 33 -6.91 0.45 1.38
CA ASP A 33 -7.88 0.84 0.35
C ASP A 33 -7.25 1.88 -0.61
N PHE A 34 -7.36 1.65 -1.92
CA PHE A 34 -6.78 2.55 -2.91
C PHE A 34 -7.40 3.94 -2.88
N ASN A 35 -8.74 4.03 -2.82
CA ASN A 35 -9.46 5.29 -2.88
C ASN A 35 -9.19 6.14 -1.63
N GLU A 36 -9.15 5.52 -0.45
CA GLU A 36 -8.82 6.21 0.80
C GLU A 36 -7.41 6.80 0.74
N VAL A 37 -6.42 5.99 0.33
CA VAL A 37 -5.03 6.44 0.22
C VAL A 37 -4.90 7.56 -0.82
N VAL A 38 -5.56 7.46 -1.97
CA VAL A 38 -5.51 8.51 -3.00
C VAL A 38 -6.22 9.79 -2.55
N GLN A 39 -7.32 9.67 -1.78
CA GLN A 39 -8.06 10.81 -1.25
C GLN A 39 -7.25 11.60 -0.21
N ASP A 40 -6.56 10.90 0.69
CA ASP A 40 -5.69 11.51 1.69
C ASP A 40 -4.39 12.04 1.07
N VAL A 41 -3.80 11.18 0.25
CA VAL A 41 -2.84 11.38 -0.83
C VAL A 41 -2.83 12.75 -1.50
N LYS A 42 -3.85 12.87 -2.35
CA LYS A 42 -3.91 13.75 -3.52
C LYS A 42 -2.60 13.71 -4.31
N PRO A 43 -2.12 12.51 -4.70
CA PRO A 43 -0.82 12.36 -5.34
C PRO A 43 -0.78 13.11 -6.67
N THR A 44 0.40 13.65 -7.00
CA THR A 44 0.65 14.24 -8.32
C THR A 44 0.68 13.15 -9.40
N LYS A 45 0.45 13.54 -10.67
CA LYS A 45 0.43 12.60 -11.81
C LYS A 45 1.83 12.18 -12.29
N ASP A 46 2.89 12.72 -11.71
CA ASP A 46 4.28 12.41 -12.01
C ASP A 46 4.83 11.35 -11.03
N ASP A 47 6.09 10.97 -11.20
CA ASP A 47 6.75 9.96 -10.36
C ASP A 47 6.72 10.30 -8.86
N LYS A 48 6.60 11.59 -8.51
CA LYS A 48 6.48 12.04 -7.12
C LYS A 48 5.17 11.58 -6.47
N GLY A 49 4.10 11.42 -7.24
CA GLY A 49 2.83 10.92 -6.71
C GLY A 49 2.96 9.51 -6.17
N ARG A 50 3.72 8.66 -6.86
CA ARG A 50 4.02 7.29 -6.41
C ARG A 50 4.85 7.29 -5.12
N GLU A 51 5.84 8.17 -5.03
CA GLU A 51 6.65 8.34 -3.81
C GLU A 51 5.80 8.82 -2.63
N GLN A 52 4.89 9.77 -2.85
CA GLN A 52 3.97 10.27 -1.83
C GLN A 52 3.08 9.16 -1.27
N VAL A 53 2.49 8.33 -2.14
CA VAL A 53 1.67 7.17 -1.75
C VAL A 53 2.50 6.15 -0.97
N THR A 54 3.69 5.83 -1.48
CA THR A 54 4.62 4.89 -0.83
C THR A 54 4.96 5.35 0.59
N ASN A 55 5.35 6.63 0.74
CA ASN A 55 5.68 7.21 2.03
C ASN A 55 4.47 7.22 2.98
N TYR A 56 3.28 7.57 2.48
CA TYR A 56 2.05 7.56 3.27
C TYR A 56 1.76 6.18 3.86
N ILE A 57 1.87 5.13 3.05
CA ILE A 57 1.63 3.75 3.45
C ILE A 57 2.69 3.33 4.48
N LEU A 58 3.98 3.54 4.20
CA LEU A 58 5.08 3.15 5.10
C LEU A 58 4.95 3.74 6.52
N HIS A 59 4.45 4.97 6.66
CA HIS A 59 4.25 5.60 7.97
C HIS A 59 2.98 5.15 8.69
N ARG A 60 2.15 4.32 8.07
CA ARG A 60 0.89 3.80 8.62
C ARG A 60 0.87 2.28 8.77
N ILE A 61 1.94 1.60 8.37
CA ILE A 61 2.07 0.17 8.63
C ILE A 61 2.09 -0.03 10.15
N PRO A 62 1.18 -0.85 10.71
CA PRO A 62 1.15 -1.10 12.13
C PRO A 62 2.47 -1.72 12.62
N GLU A 63 2.90 -1.37 13.84
CA GLU A 63 4.16 -1.89 14.39
C GLU A 63 4.18 -3.42 14.47
N TRP A 64 3.06 -4.06 14.79
CA TRP A 64 2.94 -5.53 14.86
C TRP A 64 3.21 -6.22 13.52
N VAL A 65 3.05 -5.52 12.39
CA VAL A 65 3.39 -6.05 11.05
C VAL A 65 4.90 -6.11 10.86
N LEU A 66 5.65 -5.22 11.53
CA LEU A 66 7.10 -5.14 11.41
C LEU A 66 7.85 -6.18 12.27
N ASP A 67 7.14 -6.84 13.18
CA ASP A 67 7.69 -7.88 14.06
C ASP A 67 7.56 -9.31 13.49
N LEU A 68 6.99 -9.46 12.28
CA LEU A 68 6.78 -10.73 11.55
C LEU A 68 8.02 -11.23 10.80
#